data_AF-A0A2U1S1L7-F1
#
_entry.id   AF-A0A2U1S1L7-F1
#
_cell.length_a   1.000
_cell.length_b   1.000
_cell.length_c   1.000
_cell.angle_alpha   90.00
_cell.angle_beta   90.00
_cell.angle_gamma   90.00
#
_symmetry.space_group_name_H-M   'P 1'
#
loop_
_entity.id
_entity.type
_entity.pdbx_description
1 polymer ?
#
loop_
_entity_poly.entity_id
_entity_poly.type
_entity_poly.pdbx_seq_one_letter_code
_entity_poly.pdbx_strand_id
1 'polypeptide(L)'
;MQWLLRILVGADVLYLAVAYKFAQPNLMLGVIDVHHIPTFGLEPVTFVLLIAVVETLVGLLILVGVMIRPLAVVLFVAFTFFTLILREAVLAHIIIYGLLVPLITNGAGHWHGPLKTKAMAHPDSQVLKAEQYGAFRMGA
;
A
#
# COMPACT_ATOMS: atom_id res chain seq x y z
N MET A 1 -16.73 2.86 2.45
CA MET A 1 -15.70 3.91 2.54
C MET A 1 -14.29 3.42 2.21
N GLN A 2 -13.82 2.28 2.72
CA GLN A 2 -12.42 1.85 2.51
C GLN A 2 -12.03 1.57 1.06
N TRP A 3 -12.94 1.06 0.23
CA TRP A 3 -12.65 0.80 -1.18
C TRP A 3 -12.27 2.08 -1.92
N LEU A 4 -12.90 3.22 -1.58
CA LEU A 4 -12.60 4.51 -2.18
C LEU A 4 -11.19 4.99 -1.79
N LEU A 5 -10.84 4.90 -0.50
CA LEU A 5 -9.50 5.26 -0.01
C LEU A 5 -8.41 4.42 -0.68
N ARG A 6 -8.66 3.12 -0.87
CA ARG A 6 -7.75 2.22 -1.57
C ARG A 6 -7.55 2.62 -3.03
N ILE A 7 -8.64 2.95 -3.74
CA ILE A 7 -8.54 3.39 -5.14
C ILE A 7 -7.80 4.71 -5.21
N LEU A 8 -8.12 5.69 -4.36
CA LEU A 8 -7.46 6.99 -4.36
C LEU A 8 -5.96 6.87 -4.10
N VAL A 9 -5.55 6.16 -3.03
CA VAL A 9 -4.12 5.99 -2.70
C VAL A 9 -3.40 5.11 -3.72
N GLY A 10 -4.01 4.00 -4.14
CA GLY A 10 -3.41 3.11 -5.13
C GLY A 10 -3.22 3.80 -6.49
N ALA A 11 -4.22 4.57 -6.93
CA ALA A 11 -4.14 5.33 -8.17
C ALA A 11 -3.14 6.49 -8.09
N ASP A 12 -3.07 7.19 -6.96
CA ASP A 12 -2.10 8.27 -6.73
C ASP A 12 -0.65 7.75 -6.79
N VAL A 13 -0.36 6.65 -6.10
CA VAL A 13 0.98 6.01 -6.12
C VAL A 13 1.32 5.50 -7.52
N LEU A 14 0.37 4.89 -8.24
CA LEU A 14 0.57 4.48 -9.64
C LEU A 14 0.81 5.68 -10.55
N TYR A 15 0.07 6.77 -10.37
CA TYR A 15 0.24 7.99 -11.13
C TYR A 15 1.64 8.55 -10.92
N LEU A 16 2.14 8.59 -9.68
CA LEU A 16 3.51 9.04 -9.39
C LEU A 16 4.56 8.18 -10.10
N ALA A 17 4.42 6.86 -10.04
CA ALA A 17 5.35 5.94 -10.70
C ALA A 17 5.35 6.14 -12.23
N VAL A 18 4.17 6.21 -12.86
CA VAL A 18 4.05 6.30 -14.32
C VAL A 18 4.41 7.69 -14.83
N ALA A 19 3.83 8.74 -14.26
CA ALA A 19 4.01 10.10 -14.77
C ALA A 19 5.41 10.64 -14.46
N TYR A 20 5.87 10.52 -13.22
CA TYR A 20 7.11 11.18 -12.81
C TYR A 20 8.35 10.31 -12.98
N LYS A 21 8.25 8.98 -12.90
CA LYS A 21 9.41 8.10 -13.01
C LYS A 21 9.55 7.43 -14.37
N PHE A 22 8.44 7.01 -15.00
CA PHE A 22 8.49 6.43 -16.35
C PHE A 22 8.45 7.48 -17.46
N ALA A 23 7.51 8.43 -17.43
CA ALA A 23 7.36 9.38 -18.52
C ALA A 23 8.38 10.53 -18.46
N GLN A 24 8.83 10.91 -17.26
CA GLN A 24 9.75 12.04 -17.05
C GLN A 24 10.91 11.72 -16.08
N PRO A 25 11.72 10.68 -16.34
CA PRO A 25 12.79 10.26 -15.43
C PRO A 25 13.83 11.36 -15.18
N ASN A 26 14.05 12.26 -16.15
CA ASN A 26 14.98 13.39 -16.02
C ASN A 26 14.62 14.34 -14.88
N LEU A 27 13.33 14.47 -14.54
CA LEU A 27 12.91 15.30 -13.41
C LEU A 27 13.41 14.70 -12.10
N MET A 28 13.29 13.37 -11.94
CA MET A 28 13.76 12.66 -10.76
C MET A 28 15.29 12.64 -10.67
N LEU A 29 15.98 12.52 -11.80
CA LEU A 29 17.45 12.65 -11.84
C LEU A 29 17.90 14.03 -11.38
N GLY A 30 17.23 15.10 -11.82
CA GLY A 30 17.49 16.45 -11.35
C GLY A 30 17.25 16.62 -9.85
N VAL A 31 16.19 16.01 -9.31
CA VAL A 31 15.92 16.00 -7.87
C VAL A 31 17.02 15.29 -7.09
N ILE A 32 17.52 14.14 -7.59
CA ILE A 32 18.64 13.41 -6.98
C ILE A 32 19.91 14.29 -6.96
N ASP A 33 20.20 14.97 -8.05
CA ASP A 33 21.38 15.83 -8.20
C ASP A 33 21.31 17.06 -7.27
N VAL A 34 20.17 17.74 -7.21
CA VAL A 34 19.97 18.93 -6.36
C VAL A 34 19.94 18.56 -4.87
N HIS A 35 19.19 17.53 -4.49
CA HIS A 35 18.96 17.18 -3.09
C HIS A 35 19.92 16.12 -2.56
N HIS A 36 20.87 15.63 -3.38
CA HIS A 36 21.88 14.65 -3.00
C HIS A 36 21.28 13.40 -2.33
N ILE A 37 20.22 12.87 -2.95
CA ILE A 37 19.48 11.72 -2.41
C ILE A 37 20.41 10.50 -2.38
N PRO A 38 20.47 9.74 -1.28
CA PRO A 38 21.30 8.54 -1.20
C PRO A 38 20.78 7.45 -2.16
N THR A 39 21.54 7.16 -3.22
CA THR A 39 21.25 6.09 -4.20
C THR A 39 21.80 4.72 -3.79
N PHE A 40 22.35 4.60 -2.58
CA PHE A 40 22.92 3.35 -2.03
C PHE A 40 24.03 2.73 -2.91
N GLY A 41 24.79 3.56 -3.62
CA GLY A 41 25.87 3.12 -4.51
C GLY A 41 25.42 2.69 -5.90
N LEU A 42 24.12 2.84 -6.22
CA LEU A 42 23.59 2.59 -7.55
C LEU A 42 23.70 3.84 -8.42
N GLU A 43 23.79 3.61 -9.73
CA GLU A 43 23.65 4.68 -10.72
C GLU A 43 22.26 5.32 -10.58
N PRO A 44 22.16 6.68 -10.60
CA PRO A 44 20.88 7.38 -10.40
C PRO A 44 19.75 6.89 -11.30
N VAL A 45 20.05 6.58 -12.57
CA VAL A 45 19.06 6.06 -13.53
C VAL A 45 18.50 4.72 -13.08
N THR A 46 19.36 3.78 -12.69
CA THR A 46 18.95 2.47 -12.19
C THR A 46 18.14 2.59 -10.89
N PHE A 47 18.56 3.47 -9.99
CA PHE A 47 17.85 3.73 -8.74
C PHE A 47 16.43 4.25 -8.98
N VAL A 48 16.26 5.24 -9.87
CA VAL A 48 14.94 5.79 -10.23
C VAL A 48 14.03 4.70 -10.82
N LEU A 49 14.56 3.86 -11.71
CA LEU A 49 13.80 2.76 -12.30
C LEU A 49 13.38 1.72 -11.25
N LEU A 50 14.27 1.37 -10.31
CA LEU A 50 13.95 0.44 -9.22
C LEU A 50 12.83 0.99 -8.34
N ILE A 51 12.89 2.27 -7.95
CA ILE A 51 11.82 2.89 -7.18
C ILE A 51 10.52 2.91 -8.01
N ALA A 52 10.58 3.19 -9.31
CA ALA A 52 9.41 3.19 -10.18
C ALA A 52 8.71 1.82 -10.17
N VAL A 53 9.48 0.73 -10.27
CA VAL A 53 8.93 -0.63 -10.20
C VAL A 53 8.32 -0.91 -8.83
N VAL A 54 9.01 -0.56 -7.75
CA VAL A 54 8.50 -0.77 -6.38
C VAL A 54 7.21 0.00 -6.16
N GLU A 55 7.15 1.29 -6.50
CA GLU A 55 5.92 2.08 -6.38
C GLU A 55 4.79 1.54 -7.25
N THR A 56 5.10 1.10 -8.48
CA THR A 56 4.09 0.50 -9.36
C THR A 56 3.47 -0.75 -8.72
N LEU A 57 4.31 -1.63 -8.17
CA LEU A 57 3.86 -2.85 -7.49
C LEU A 57 3.04 -2.52 -6.24
N VAL A 58 3.52 -1.59 -5.41
CA VAL A 58 2.82 -1.16 -4.19
C VAL A 58 1.46 -0.55 -4.51
N GLY A 59 1.40 0.34 -5.49
CA GLY A 59 0.15 0.98 -5.95
C GLY A 59 -0.85 -0.06 -6.45
N LEU A 60 -0.40 -1.03 -7.25
CA LEU A 60 -1.23 -2.13 -7.74
C LEU A 60 -1.75 -3.02 -6.60
N LEU A 61 -0.90 -3.41 -5.65
CA LEU A 61 -1.29 -4.23 -4.51
C LEU A 61 -2.34 -3.52 -3.63
N ILE A 62 -2.20 -2.21 -3.42
CA ILE A 62 -3.18 -1.40 -2.69
C ILE A 62 -4.53 -1.35 -3.44
N LEU A 63 -4.48 -1.16 -4.76
CA LEU A 63 -5.67 -1.18 -5.62
C LEU A 63 -6.42 -2.51 -5.52
N VAL A 64 -5.72 -3.64 -5.67
CA VAL A 64 -6.31 -4.98 -5.59
C VAL A 64 -6.76 -5.32 -4.16
N GLY A 65 -6.12 -4.77 -3.13
CA GLY A 65 -6.53 -4.96 -1.73
C GLY A 65 -5.71 -5.97 -0.96
N VAL A 66 -4.50 -6.20 -1.44
CA VAL A 66 -3.55 -7.16 -0.89
C VAL A 66 -2.60 -6.38 0.02
N MET A 67 -2.39 -6.87 1.25
CA MET A 67 -1.39 -6.31 2.17
C MET A 67 -1.56 -4.80 2.50
N ILE A 68 -2.79 -4.27 2.51
CA ILE A 68 -3.07 -2.83 2.67
C ILE A 68 -2.35 -2.20 3.87
N ARG A 69 -2.41 -2.84 5.05
CA ARG A 69 -1.86 -2.27 6.29
C ARG A 69 -0.34 -2.07 6.23
N PRO A 70 0.48 -3.12 5.98
CA PRO A 70 1.93 -2.92 5.92
C PRO A 70 2.35 -2.04 4.75
N LEU A 71 1.67 -2.13 3.59
CA LEU A 71 1.98 -1.25 2.45
C LEU A 71 1.72 0.23 2.77
N ALA A 72 0.63 0.53 3.47
CA ALA A 72 0.33 1.90 3.90
C ALA A 72 1.37 2.42 4.91
N VAL A 73 1.87 1.57 5.82
CA VAL A 73 2.96 1.95 6.75
C VAL A 73 4.26 2.20 5.97
N VAL A 74 4.61 1.32 5.03
CA VAL A 74 5.81 1.48 4.19
C VAL A 74 5.74 2.79 3.40
N LEU A 75 4.59 3.08 2.77
CA LEU A 75 4.40 4.33 2.05
C LEU A 75 4.49 5.54 2.99
N PHE A 76 3.89 5.48 4.17
CA PHE A 76 3.95 6.57 5.14
C PHE A 76 5.40 6.89 5.52
N VAL A 77 6.18 5.86 5.84
CA VAL A 77 7.61 5.99 6.17
C VAL A 77 8.40 6.51 4.95
N ALA A 78 8.14 5.99 3.75
CA ALA A 78 8.81 6.44 2.53
C ALA A 78 8.55 7.92 2.23
N PHE A 79 7.29 8.37 2.27
CA PHE A 79 6.94 9.77 2.05
C PHE A 79 7.54 10.67 3.14
N THR A 80 7.50 10.27 4.40
CA THR A 80 8.16 11.01 5.48
C THR A 80 9.67 11.11 5.26
N PHE A 81 10.32 10.01 4.88
CA PHE A 81 11.74 9.99 4.55
C PHE A 81 12.08 10.96 3.42
N PHE A 82 11.31 10.97 2.33
CA PHE A 82 11.51 11.90 1.23
C PHE A 82 11.26 13.34 1.63
N THR A 83 10.20 13.65 2.37
CA THR A 83 9.93 15.01 2.88
C THR A 83 11.12 15.55 3.70
N LEU A 84 11.71 14.71 4.55
CA LEU A 84 12.86 15.10 5.38
C LEU A 84 14.12 15.36 4.54
N ILE A 85 14.39 14.52 3.54
CA ILE A 85 15.55 14.67 2.65
C ILE A 85 15.40 15.87 1.72
N LEU A 86 14.22 16.04 1.14
CA LEU A 86 13.90 17.16 0.25
C LEU A 86 13.78 18.49 1.00
N ARG A 87 13.72 18.45 2.35
CA ARG A 87 13.48 19.59 3.24
C ARG A 87 12.19 20.34 2.91
N GLU A 88 11.20 19.61 2.42
CA GLU A 88 9.88 20.14 2.08
C GLU A 88 9.02 20.28 3.33
N ALA A 89 8.02 21.16 3.26
CA ALA A 89 7.07 21.32 4.35
C ALA A 89 6.22 20.05 4.50
N VAL A 90 6.14 19.50 5.71
CA VAL A 90 5.27 18.35 6.03
C VAL A 90 3.81 18.63 5.64
N LEU A 91 3.38 19.89 5.79
CA LEU A 91 2.05 20.35 5.41
C LEU A 91 1.76 20.22 3.91
N ALA A 92 2.78 20.24 3.05
CA ALA A 92 2.60 20.02 1.61
C ALA A 92 2.08 18.62 1.29
N HIS A 93 2.33 17.66 2.19
CA HIS A 93 1.96 16.24 2.03
C HIS A 93 0.82 15.82 2.96
N ILE A 94 0.14 16.77 3.61
CA ILE A 94 -0.89 16.49 4.63
C ILE A 94 -2.03 15.63 4.09
N ILE A 95 -2.38 15.78 2.81
CA ILE A 95 -3.43 15.00 2.15
C ILE A 95 -3.02 13.52 2.08
N ILE A 96 -1.79 13.23 1.66
CA ILE A 96 -1.27 11.86 1.56
C ILE A 96 -1.22 11.22 2.96
N TYR A 97 -0.72 11.94 3.97
CA TYR A 97 -0.73 11.44 5.35
C TYR A 97 -2.15 11.18 5.86
N GLY A 98 -3.08 12.08 5.59
CA GLY A 98 -4.49 11.96 5.94
C GLY A 98 -5.19 10.76 5.27
N LEU A 99 -4.75 10.35 4.07
CA LEU A 99 -5.26 9.17 3.38
C LEU A 99 -4.61 7.86 3.86
N LEU A 100 -3.33 7.89 4.22
CA LEU A 100 -2.58 6.71 4.68
C LEU A 100 -2.98 6.29 6.11
N VAL A 101 -3.21 7.23 7.02
CA VAL A 101 -3.56 6.91 8.43
C VAL A 101 -4.84 6.05 8.55
N PRO A 102 -5.94 6.33 7.84
CA PRO A 102 -7.12 5.46 7.80
C PRO A 102 -6.83 4.08 7.18
N LEU A 103 -5.93 3.98 6.19
CA LEU A 103 -5.55 2.69 5.61
C LEU A 103 -4.71 1.86 6.59
N ILE A 104 -3.86 2.50 7.38
CA ILE A 104 -3.08 1.84 8.45
C ILE A 104 -4.00 1.32 9.55
N THR A 105 -4.91 2.16 10.04
CA THR A 105 -5.78 1.83 11.19
C THR A 105 -6.92 0.88 10.81
N ASN A 106 -7.59 1.14 9.69
CA ASN A 106 -8.81 0.44 9.30
C ASN A 106 -8.63 -0.53 8.14
N GLY A 107 -7.53 -0.49 7.38
CA GLY A 107 -7.39 -1.25 6.13
C GLY A 107 -7.70 -2.75 6.27
N ALA A 108 -8.78 -3.20 5.60
CA ALA A 108 -9.10 -4.61 5.44
C ALA A 108 -8.26 -5.21 4.30
N GLY A 109 -6.99 -5.50 4.59
CA GLY A 109 -6.15 -6.27 3.67
C GLY A 109 -6.51 -7.75 3.74
N HIS A 110 -6.74 -8.40 2.59
CA HIS A 110 -6.96 -9.85 2.55
C HIS A 110 -5.60 -10.55 2.58
N TRP A 111 -5.07 -10.82 3.78
CA TRP A 111 -3.84 -11.60 3.94
C TRP A 111 -4.08 -13.12 3.84
N HIS A 112 -5.27 -13.55 4.22
CA HIS A 112 -5.69 -14.95 4.20
C HIS A 112 -6.93 -15.09 3.30
N GLY A 113 -7.01 -16.20 2.56
CA GLY A 113 -8.20 -16.55 1.79
C GLY A 113 -9.45 -16.59 2.68
N PRO A 114 -10.66 -16.39 2.12
CA PRO A 114 -11.89 -16.34 2.90
C PRO A 114 -11.99 -17.57 3.79
N LEU A 115 -12.32 -17.39 5.09
CA LEU A 115 -12.54 -18.52 6.00
C LEU A 115 -13.60 -19.50 5.46
N LYS A 116 -14.58 -19.00 4.68
CA LYS A 116 -15.55 -19.82 3.94
C LYS A 116 -14.90 -20.77 2.95
N THR A 117 -13.86 -20.34 2.24
CA THR A 117 -13.12 -21.18 1.30
C THR A 117 -12.31 -22.26 2.03
N LYS A 118 -11.75 -21.94 3.21
CA LYS A 118 -11.08 -22.96 4.05
C LYS A 118 -12.05 -23.96 4.68
N ALA A 119 -13.25 -23.52 5.07
CA ALA A 119 -14.29 -24.40 5.62
C ALA A 119 -14.91 -25.31 4.55
N MET A 120 -14.99 -24.86 3.29
CA MET A 120 -15.40 -25.70 2.16
C MET A 120 -14.32 -26.68 1.71
N ALA A 121 -13.04 -26.33 1.86
CA ALA A 121 -11.91 -27.21 1.51
C ALA A 121 -11.67 -28.33 2.56
N HIS A 122 -12.09 -28.11 3.81
CA HIS A 122 -12.02 -29.09 4.90
C HIS A 122 -13.40 -29.22 5.58
N PRO A 123 -14.29 -30.10 5.07
CA PRO A 123 -15.65 -30.28 5.57
C PRO A 123 -15.74 -30.84 7.01
N ASP A 124 -14.60 -31.25 7.57
CA ASP A 124 -14.37 -31.70 8.94
C ASP A 124 -13.94 -30.59 9.91
N SER A 125 -13.81 -29.34 9.43
CA SER A 125 -13.41 -28.21 10.26
C SER A 125 -14.41 -27.94 11.40
N GLN A 126 -13.88 -27.83 12.63
CA GLN A 126 -14.66 -27.60 13.85
C GLN A 126 -15.54 -26.32 13.82
N VAL A 127 -15.29 -25.44 12.85
CA VAL A 127 -16.04 -24.20 12.60
C VAL A 127 -17.48 -24.51 12.15
N LEU A 128 -17.69 -25.54 11.32
CA LEU A 128 -19.03 -25.97 10.91
C LEU A 128 -19.82 -26.56 12.09
N LYS A 129 -19.15 -27.27 13.00
CA LYS A 129 -19.77 -27.82 14.22
C LYS A 129 -20.19 -26.71 15.20
N ALA A 130 -19.39 -25.64 15.32
CA ALA A 130 -19.72 -24.51 16.18
C ALA A 130 -20.95 -23.71 15.67
N GLU A 131 -21.06 -23.52 14.35
CA GLU A 131 -22.23 -22.86 13.75
C GLU A 131 -23.50 -23.71 13.87
N GLN A 132 -23.41 -25.03 13.67
CA GLN A 132 -24.53 -25.95 13.87
C GLN A 132 -25.01 -25.99 15.33
N TYR A 133 -24.11 -25.98 16.31
CA TYR A 133 -24.48 -25.92 17.73
C TYR A 133 -25.10 -24.58 18.13
N GLY A 134 -24.68 -23.46 17.53
CA GLY A 134 -25.28 -22.15 17.74
C GLY A 134 -26.69 -22.04 17.16
N ALA A 135 -26.92 -22.58 15.96
CA ALA A 135 -28.24 -22.63 15.32
C ALA A 135 -29.22 -23.54 16.08
N PHE A 136 -28.74 -24.67 16.63
CA PHE A 136 -29.56 -25.59 17.41
C PHE A 136 -30.03 -25.01 18.75
N ARG A 137 -29.26 -24.07 19.36
CA ARG A 137 -29.60 -23.46 20.65
C ARG A 137 -30.58 -22.28 20.55
N MET A 138 -30.85 -21.76 19.35
CA MET A 138 -31.84 -20.69 19.12
C MET A 138 -33.20 -21.22 18.66
N GLY A 139 -33.33 -22.54 18.44
CA GLY A 139 -34.56 -23.20 17.99
C GLY A 139 -35.26 -24.08 19.04
N ALA A 140 -34.90 -23.96 20.33
CA ALA A 140 -35.49 -24.72 21.44
C ALA A 140 -36.08 -23.79 22.50
#